data_AF-A0A7J4MH09-F1
#
_entry.id   AF-A0A7J4MH09-F1
#
_cell.length_a   1.000
_cell.length_b   1.000
_cell.length_c   1.000
_cell.angle_alpha   90.00
_cell.angle_beta   90.00
_cell.angle_gamma   90.00
#
_symmetry.space_group_name_H-M   'P 1'
#
loop_
_entity.id
_entity.type
_entity.pdbx_description
1 polymer ?
#
loop_
_entity_poly.entity_id
_entity_poly.type
_entity_poly.pdbx_seq_one_letter_code
_entity_poly.pdbx_strand_id
1 'polypeptide(L)'
;MVQPLGFIEFPPGNAWELYILFLLIPGILRLMLLAKPFLSVTKQLAPHGGWFLKRLKELPVKGYTLLALNEILSFSLPILVVLLFRFWTDPLGWSSWDETNWIGMFLLVCLAFLWLLVDMYRILRVRRMLKTIEKQNIDRLKKIADTGFKLREWLRKFARRDKEPDV
;
A
#
# COMPACT_ATOMS: atom_id res chain seq x y z
N MET A 1 26.38 -9.08 -24.50
CA MET A 1 26.36 -8.49 -23.13
C MET A 1 24.96 -7.95 -22.90
N VAL A 2 24.22 -8.51 -21.93
CA VAL A 2 22.86 -8.04 -21.60
C VAL A 2 22.98 -6.77 -20.77
N GLN A 3 22.38 -5.68 -21.22
CA GLN A 3 22.44 -4.41 -20.50
C GLN A 3 21.63 -4.50 -19.19
N PRO A 4 22.10 -3.91 -18.07
CA PRO A 4 21.40 -3.97 -16.79
C PRO A 4 20.09 -3.17 -16.78
N LEU A 5 20.02 -2.11 -17.60
CA LEU A 5 18.85 -1.27 -17.86
C LEU A 5 18.65 -1.14 -19.38
N GLY A 6 18.49 -2.27 -20.08
CA GLY A 6 18.06 -2.25 -21.48
C GLY A 6 16.63 -1.71 -21.61
N PHE A 7 16.31 -1.09 -22.76
CA PHE A 7 14.91 -0.80 -23.09
C PHE A 7 14.12 -2.12 -23.09
N ILE A 8 12.91 -2.09 -22.53
CA ILE A 8 12.02 -3.25 -22.53
C ILE A 8 11.63 -3.54 -23.99
N GLU A 9 12.17 -4.60 -24.56
CA GLU A 9 11.80 -5.08 -25.90
C GLU A 9 10.59 -6.01 -25.81
N PHE A 10 9.74 -5.98 -26.84
CA PHE A 10 8.56 -6.83 -26.95
C PHE A 10 8.54 -7.54 -28.31
N PRO A 11 8.61 -8.87 -28.36
CA PRO A 11 8.67 -9.84 -27.25
C PRO A 11 10.03 -9.80 -26.51
N PRO A 12 10.07 -10.19 -25.21
CA PRO A 12 11.31 -10.22 -24.45
C PRO A 12 12.30 -11.23 -25.06
N GLY A 13 13.58 -10.85 -25.17
CA GLY A 13 14.62 -11.69 -25.77
C GLY A 13 15.18 -12.77 -24.84
N ASN A 14 14.97 -12.64 -23.53
CA ASN A 14 15.45 -13.56 -22.52
C ASN A 14 14.54 -13.61 -21.27
N ALA A 15 14.83 -14.58 -20.39
CA ALA A 15 14.07 -14.78 -19.15
C ALA A 15 14.14 -13.57 -18.20
N TRP A 16 15.24 -12.81 -18.24
CA TRP A 16 15.43 -11.63 -17.40
C TRP A 16 14.51 -10.47 -17.83
N GLU A 17 14.41 -10.19 -19.12
CA GLU A 17 13.50 -9.18 -19.66
C GLU A 17 12.04 -9.55 -19.40
N LEU A 18 11.69 -10.84 -19.55
CA LEU A 18 10.38 -11.34 -19.17
C LEU A 18 10.11 -11.10 -17.67
N TYR A 19 11.10 -11.34 -16.81
CA TYR A 19 10.97 -11.11 -15.37
C TYR A 19 10.73 -9.62 -15.04
N ILE A 20 11.43 -8.70 -15.70
CA ILE A 20 11.19 -7.24 -15.53
C ILE A 20 9.76 -6.87 -15.94
N LEU A 21 9.31 -7.35 -17.10
CA LEU A 21 7.92 -7.18 -17.54
C LEU A 21 6.93 -7.77 -16.52
N PHE A 22 7.27 -8.92 -15.97
CA PHE A 22 6.46 -9.62 -14.99
C PHE A 22 6.35 -8.88 -13.65
N LEU A 23 7.40 -8.14 -13.24
CA LEU A 23 7.34 -7.26 -12.06
C LEU A 23 6.32 -6.12 -12.21
N LEU A 24 6.07 -5.66 -13.44
CA LEU A 24 5.09 -4.59 -13.70
C LEU A 24 3.64 -5.07 -13.48
N ILE A 25 3.34 -6.35 -13.74
CA ILE A 25 1.99 -6.90 -13.64
C ILE A 25 1.40 -6.73 -12.22
N PRO A 26 2.06 -7.21 -11.14
CA PRO A 26 1.67 -6.90 -9.76
C PRO A 26 1.49 -5.42 -9.49
N GLY A 27 2.44 -4.59 -9.98
CA GLY A 27 2.40 -3.14 -9.81
C GLY A 27 1.11 -2.52 -10.37
N ILE A 28 0.75 -2.90 -11.59
CA ILE A 28 -0.47 -2.44 -12.27
C ILE A 28 -1.71 -2.96 -11.53
N LEU A 29 -1.76 -4.26 -11.20
CA LEU A 29 -2.88 -4.86 -10.47
C LEU A 29 -3.13 -4.15 -9.15
N ARG A 30 -2.06 -3.82 -8.41
CA ARG A 30 -2.13 -3.07 -7.17
C ARG A 30 -2.67 -1.67 -7.40
N LEU A 31 -2.16 -0.96 -8.41
CA LEU A 31 -2.63 0.38 -8.72
C LEU A 31 -4.13 0.37 -9.01
N MET A 32 -4.63 -0.59 -9.79
CA MET A 32 -6.06 -0.72 -10.08
C MET A 32 -6.90 -1.11 -8.85
N LEU A 33 -6.45 -2.08 -8.04
CA LEU A 33 -7.24 -2.65 -6.95
C LEU A 33 -7.16 -1.87 -5.64
N LEU A 34 -6.05 -1.17 -5.40
CA LEU A 34 -5.77 -0.44 -4.15
C LEU A 34 -5.90 1.07 -4.31
N ALA A 35 -5.90 1.65 -5.53
CA ALA A 35 -6.05 3.11 -5.68
C ALA A 35 -7.33 3.65 -5.03
N LYS A 36 -8.48 3.00 -5.24
CA LYS A 36 -9.75 3.44 -4.64
C LYS A 36 -9.73 3.48 -3.10
N PRO A 37 -9.43 2.38 -2.38
CA PRO A 37 -9.37 2.42 -0.91
C PRO A 37 -8.27 3.36 -0.40
N PHE A 38 -7.13 3.45 -1.11
CA PHE A 38 -6.07 4.37 -0.75
C PHE A 38 -6.53 5.83 -0.83
N LEU A 39 -7.14 6.25 -1.96
CA LEU A 39 -7.67 7.60 -2.13
C LEU A 39 -8.74 7.96 -1.09
N SER A 40 -9.62 7.00 -0.72
CA SER A 40 -10.62 7.22 0.33
C SER A 40 -9.95 7.53 1.67
N VAL A 41 -8.97 6.70 2.06
CA VAL A 41 -8.21 6.86 3.30
C VAL A 41 -7.40 8.16 3.28
N THR A 42 -6.73 8.50 2.18
CA THR A 42 -5.96 9.75 2.05
C THR A 42 -6.85 10.99 2.19
N LYS A 43 -8.01 11.01 1.50
CA LYS A 43 -8.97 12.13 1.62
C LYS A 43 -9.51 12.28 3.03
N GLN A 44 -9.74 11.17 3.74
CA GLN A 44 -10.23 11.19 5.12
C GLN A 44 -9.17 11.58 6.15
N LEU A 45 -7.91 11.17 5.97
CA LEU A 45 -6.82 11.52 6.90
C LEU A 45 -6.24 12.92 6.66
N ALA A 46 -6.27 13.43 5.42
CA ALA A 46 -5.57 14.64 5.03
C ALA A 46 -6.37 15.51 4.06
N PRO A 47 -7.44 16.18 4.52
CA PRO A 47 -8.14 17.15 3.68
C PRO A 47 -7.22 18.32 3.28
N HIS A 48 -6.20 18.67 4.10
CA HIS A 48 -5.22 19.74 3.82
C HIS A 48 -3.78 19.21 4.05
N GLY A 49 -2.99 19.08 2.98
CA GLY A 49 -1.72 18.33 2.98
C GLY A 49 -0.61 18.85 3.91
N GLY A 50 -0.63 20.13 4.32
CA GLY A 50 0.41 20.73 5.15
C GLY A 50 0.44 20.26 6.62
N TRP A 51 -0.66 19.70 7.13
CA TRP A 51 -0.80 19.27 8.54
C TRP A 51 -0.63 17.74 8.73
N PHE A 52 -0.41 17.00 7.64
CA PHE A 52 -0.41 15.53 7.59
C PHE A 52 0.78 14.88 8.31
N LEU A 53 1.99 15.42 8.13
CA LEU A 53 3.21 14.92 8.79
C LEU A 53 3.16 15.05 10.32
N LYS A 54 2.51 16.11 10.84
CA LYS A 54 2.30 16.30 12.27
C LYS A 54 1.23 15.34 12.83
N ARG A 55 0.12 15.14 12.10
CA ARG A 55 -0.94 14.18 12.48
C ARG A 55 -0.51 12.72 12.43
N LEU A 56 0.32 12.32 11.47
CA LEU A 56 0.89 10.97 11.38
C LEU A 56 1.64 10.58 12.66
N LYS A 57 2.31 11.56 13.28
CA LYS A 57 3.04 11.41 14.55
C LYS A 57 2.13 11.41 15.78
N GLU A 58 0.98 12.09 15.70
CA GLU A 58 -0.03 12.21 16.77
C GLU A 58 -1.09 11.10 16.77
N LEU A 59 -1.10 10.22 15.76
CA LEU A 59 -1.99 9.07 15.76
C LEU A 59 -1.65 8.15 16.96
N PRO A 60 -2.53 8.03 17.97
CA PRO A 60 -2.29 7.25 19.18
C PRO A 60 -2.59 5.77 18.90
N VAL A 61 -1.92 5.21 17.91
CA VAL A 61 -2.08 3.82 17.49
C VAL A 61 -0.69 3.26 17.28
N LYS A 62 0.02 3.03 18.40
CA LYS A 62 1.40 2.56 18.51
C LYS A 62 1.73 1.27 17.73
N GLY A 63 0.77 0.62 17.07
CA GLY A 63 1.00 -0.57 16.22
C GLY A 63 0.67 -0.40 14.73
N TYR A 64 -0.16 0.56 14.32
CA TYR A 64 -0.71 0.57 12.96
C TYR A 64 0.17 1.28 11.95
N THR A 65 0.88 2.34 12.34
CA THR A 65 1.90 2.99 11.50
C THR A 65 3.08 2.05 11.25
N LEU A 66 3.45 1.26 12.27
CA LEU A 66 4.41 0.15 12.16
C LEU A 66 3.92 -0.93 11.19
N LEU A 67 2.63 -1.28 11.23
CA LEU A 67 2.04 -2.25 10.29
C LEU A 67 2.05 -1.73 8.84
N ALA A 68 1.67 -0.47 8.63
CA ALA A 68 1.68 0.14 7.30
C ALA A 68 3.10 0.31 6.75
N LEU A 69 4.06 0.75 7.58
CA LEU A 69 5.48 0.80 7.22
C LEU A 69 6.04 -0.59 6.92
N ASN A 70 5.71 -1.58 7.75
CA ASN A 70 6.11 -2.96 7.51
C ASN A 70 5.56 -3.50 6.18
N GLU A 71 4.34 -3.13 5.81
CA GLU A 71 3.75 -3.53 4.53
C GLU A 71 4.43 -2.82 3.34
N ILE A 72 4.73 -1.52 3.48
CA ILE A 72 5.48 -0.75 2.48
C ILE A 72 6.89 -1.33 2.31
N LEU A 73 7.60 -1.59 3.41
CA LEU A 73 8.93 -2.18 3.40
C LEU A 73 8.91 -3.60 2.84
N SER A 74 7.97 -4.44 3.28
CA SER A 74 7.78 -5.80 2.75
C SER A 74 7.50 -5.79 1.25
N PHE A 75 6.94 -4.69 0.73
CA PHE A 75 6.71 -4.50 -0.70
C PHE A 75 7.94 -3.98 -1.45
N SER A 76 8.61 -2.95 -0.94
CA SER A 76 9.74 -2.33 -1.62
C SER A 76 11.00 -3.19 -1.54
N LEU A 77 11.20 -3.93 -0.44
CA LEU A 77 12.41 -4.71 -0.20
C LEU A 77 12.67 -5.76 -1.30
N PRO A 78 11.71 -6.61 -1.72
CA PRO A 78 11.96 -7.59 -2.78
C PRO A 78 12.40 -6.93 -4.09
N ILE A 79 11.78 -5.80 -4.46
CA ILE A 79 12.10 -5.08 -5.69
C ILE A 79 13.51 -4.47 -5.59
N LEU A 80 13.82 -3.81 -4.46
CA LEU A 80 15.12 -3.23 -4.21
C LEU A 80 16.23 -4.28 -4.19
N VAL A 81 16.00 -5.41 -3.52
CA VAL A 81 16.96 -6.51 -3.46
C VAL A 81 17.25 -7.05 -4.85
N VAL A 82 16.24 -7.26 -5.68
CA VAL A 82 16.43 -7.78 -7.04
C VAL A 82 17.17 -6.77 -7.94
N LEU A 83 16.83 -5.48 -7.83
CA LEU A 83 17.56 -4.43 -8.56
C LEU A 83 19.01 -4.34 -8.09
N LEU A 84 19.26 -4.34 -6.78
CA LEU A 84 20.61 -4.32 -6.22
C LEU A 84 21.43 -5.54 -6.65
N PHE A 85 20.82 -6.73 -6.62
CA PHE A 85 21.46 -7.94 -7.13
C PHE A 85 21.83 -7.79 -8.60
N ARG A 86 20.93 -7.28 -9.45
CA ARG A 86 21.24 -7.05 -10.87
C ARG A 86 22.41 -6.10 -11.10
N PHE A 87 22.59 -5.10 -10.25
CA PHE A 87 23.73 -4.19 -10.36
C PHE A 87 25.05 -4.80 -9.87
N TRP A 88 25.00 -5.82 -9.02
CA TRP A 88 26.19 -6.41 -8.39
C TRP A 88 26.59 -7.78 -8.93
N THR A 89 25.68 -8.53 -9.53
CA THR A 89 25.95 -9.88 -10.05
C THR A 89 25.85 -9.95 -11.56
N ASP A 90 26.60 -10.88 -12.15
CA ASP A 90 26.47 -11.28 -13.55
C ASP A 90 25.01 -11.61 -13.94
N PRO A 91 24.66 -11.54 -15.23
CA PRO A 91 23.29 -11.68 -15.68
C PRO A 91 22.65 -12.99 -15.18
N LEU A 92 21.68 -12.86 -14.27
CA LEU A 92 20.89 -13.96 -13.75
C LEU A 92 19.93 -14.48 -14.81
N GLY A 93 20.02 -15.78 -15.10
CA GLY A 93 19.17 -16.48 -16.07
C GLY A 93 19.88 -16.81 -17.38
N TRP A 94 19.13 -17.37 -18.32
CA TRP A 94 19.61 -17.68 -19.66
C TRP A 94 19.73 -16.41 -20.51
N SER A 95 20.76 -16.36 -21.35
CA SER A 95 21.01 -15.19 -22.19
C SER A 95 20.05 -15.12 -23.39
N SER A 96 19.50 -16.27 -23.77
CA SER A 96 18.49 -16.43 -24.82
C SER A 96 17.48 -17.54 -24.45
N TRP A 97 16.32 -17.54 -25.12
CA TRP A 97 15.34 -18.61 -24.97
C TRP A 97 15.86 -19.97 -25.44
N ASP A 98 16.73 -19.98 -26.45
CA ASP A 98 17.28 -21.21 -27.04
C ASP A 98 18.21 -21.97 -26.08
N GLU A 99 18.85 -21.26 -25.15
CA GLU A 99 19.67 -21.86 -24.10
C GLU A 99 18.83 -22.42 -22.94
N THR A 100 17.53 -22.12 -22.91
CA THR A 100 16.68 -22.47 -21.78
C THR A 100 16.20 -23.91 -21.89
N ASN A 101 16.60 -24.74 -20.93
CA ASN A 101 16.13 -26.12 -20.84
C ASN A 101 14.62 -26.18 -20.52
N TRP A 102 13.92 -27.20 -21.03
CA TRP A 102 12.48 -27.43 -20.81
C TRP A 102 12.10 -27.49 -19.32
N ILE A 103 12.94 -28.09 -18.48
CA ILE A 103 12.73 -28.13 -17.02
C ILE A 103 12.79 -26.71 -16.43
N GLY A 104 13.72 -25.89 -16.92
CA GLY A 104 13.86 -24.48 -16.52
C GLY A 104 12.62 -23.67 -16.91
N MET A 105 12.14 -23.82 -18.15
CA MET A 105 10.89 -23.20 -18.61
C MET A 105 9.70 -23.58 -17.75
N PHE A 106 9.52 -24.88 -17.48
CA PHE A 106 8.43 -25.36 -16.63
C PHE A 106 8.48 -24.75 -15.22
N LEU A 107 9.68 -24.75 -14.61
CA LEU A 107 9.88 -24.16 -13.28
C LEU A 107 9.59 -22.65 -13.29
N LEU A 108 10.02 -21.92 -14.33
CA LEU A 108 9.76 -20.48 -14.49
C LEU A 108 8.26 -20.19 -14.53
N VAL A 109 7.48 -20.97 -15.30
CA VAL A 109 6.02 -20.81 -15.38
C VAL A 109 5.37 -21.13 -14.04
N CYS A 110 5.78 -22.20 -13.36
CA CYS A 110 5.26 -22.54 -12.03
C CYS A 110 5.56 -21.45 -11.00
N LEU A 111 6.79 -20.93 -10.97
CA LEU A 111 7.18 -19.85 -10.06
C LEU A 111 6.47 -18.53 -10.38
N ALA A 112 6.30 -18.20 -11.66
CA ALA A 112 5.53 -17.05 -12.09
C ALA A 112 4.07 -17.15 -11.61
N PHE A 113 3.44 -18.32 -11.80
CA PHE A 113 2.08 -18.53 -11.32
C PHE A 113 1.97 -18.45 -9.79
N LEU A 114 2.89 -19.09 -9.07
CA LEU A 114 2.95 -19.03 -7.61
C LEU A 114 3.13 -17.59 -7.13
N TRP A 115 3.98 -16.82 -7.80
CA TRP A 115 4.20 -15.40 -7.52
C TRP A 115 2.90 -14.58 -7.66
N LEU A 116 2.13 -14.77 -8.73
CA LEU A 116 0.84 -14.09 -8.91
C LEU A 116 -0.15 -14.44 -7.81
N LEU A 117 -0.21 -15.70 -7.38
CA LEU A 117 -1.09 -16.12 -6.28
C LEU A 117 -0.69 -15.45 -4.96
N VAL A 118 0.61 -15.43 -4.63
CA VAL A 118 1.12 -14.79 -3.43
C VAL A 118 0.89 -13.28 -3.47
N ASP A 119 1.10 -12.65 -4.64
CA ASP A 119 0.84 -11.24 -4.85
C ASP A 119 -0.65 -10.90 -4.65
N MET A 120 -1.54 -11.68 -5.25
CA MET A 120 -2.98 -11.49 -5.12
C MET A 120 -3.45 -11.66 -3.67
N TYR A 121 -2.95 -12.69 -2.96
CA TYR A 121 -3.21 -12.85 -1.53
C TYR A 121 -2.78 -11.61 -0.73
N ARG A 122 -1.60 -11.06 -1.05
CA ARG A 122 -1.08 -9.85 -0.43
C ARG A 122 -1.97 -8.64 -0.73
N ILE A 123 -2.39 -8.41 -1.98
CA ILE A 123 -3.32 -7.33 -2.36
C ILE A 123 -4.60 -7.41 -1.52
N LEU A 124 -5.20 -8.60 -1.39
CA LEU A 124 -6.42 -8.79 -0.60
C LEU A 124 -6.22 -8.50 0.88
N ARG A 125 -5.07 -8.88 1.45
CA ARG A 125 -4.70 -8.55 2.83
C ARG A 125 -4.58 -7.03 3.03
N VAL A 126 -3.86 -6.32 2.15
CA VAL A 126 -3.71 -4.86 2.21
C VAL A 126 -5.06 -4.16 2.05
N ARG A 127 -5.89 -4.62 1.11
CA ARG A 127 -7.24 -4.07 0.90
C ARG A 127 -8.12 -4.21 2.14
N ARG A 128 -8.09 -5.37 2.81
CA ARG A 128 -8.81 -5.58 4.08
C ARG A 128 -8.29 -4.63 5.16
N MET A 129 -6.98 -4.45 5.28
CA MET A 129 -6.36 -3.53 6.22
C MET A 129 -6.80 -2.08 5.99
N LEU A 130 -6.77 -1.59 4.75
CA LEU A 130 -7.20 -0.23 4.39
C LEU A 130 -8.68 0.00 4.73
N LYS A 131 -9.55 -0.97 4.45
CA LYS A 131 -10.98 -0.89 4.81
C LYS A 131 -11.20 -0.85 6.32
N THR A 132 -10.41 -1.60 7.11
CA THR A 132 -10.48 -1.54 8.57
C THR A 132 -10.07 -0.15 9.09
N ILE A 133 -9.04 0.46 8.49
CA ILE A 133 -8.59 1.82 8.83
C ILE A 133 -9.71 2.83 8.55
N GLU A 134 -10.32 2.76 7.37
CA GLU A 134 -11.45 3.62 6.99
C GLU A 134 -12.59 3.53 8.01
N LYS A 135 -13.00 2.31 8.38
CA LYS A 135 -14.09 2.09 9.34
C LYS A 135 -13.77 2.61 10.74
N GLN A 136 -12.59 2.29 11.28
CA GLN A 136 -12.18 2.74 12.61
C GLN A 136 -12.07 4.27 12.70
N ASN A 137 -11.65 4.94 11.63
CA ASN A 137 -11.53 6.39 11.62
C ASN A 137 -12.92 7.07 11.59
N ILE A 138 -13.88 6.52 10.86
CA ILE A 138 -15.28 6.98 10.87
C ILE A 138 -15.87 6.90 12.29
N ASP A 139 -15.66 5.78 12.99
CA ASP A 139 -16.15 5.60 14.37
C ASP A 139 -15.51 6.61 15.34
N ARG A 140 -14.22 6.92 15.15
CA ARG A 140 -13.53 7.93 15.94
C ARG A 140 -14.05 9.34 15.67
N LEU A 141 -14.24 9.71 14.41
CA LEU A 141 -14.81 11.00 14.02
C LEU A 141 -16.21 11.19 14.60
N LYS A 142 -17.05 10.13 14.55
CA LYS A 142 -18.38 10.13 15.16
C LYS A 142 -18.33 10.38 16.67
N LYS A 143 -17.42 9.71 17.39
CA LYS A 143 -17.26 9.88 18.84
C LYS A 143 -16.82 11.31 19.23
N ILE A 144 -15.96 11.94 18.43
CA ILE A 144 -15.52 13.34 18.64
C ILE A 144 -16.71 14.29 18.40
N ALA A 145 -17.46 14.09 17.31
CA ALA A 145 -18.65 14.88 17.02
C ALA A 145 -19.70 14.77 18.14
N ASP A 146 -20.00 13.55 18.61
CA ASP A 146 -20.94 13.31 19.70
C ASP A 146 -20.51 13.99 21.01
N THR A 147 -19.21 14.01 21.29
CA THR A 147 -18.65 14.72 22.45
C THR A 147 -18.79 16.23 22.30
N GLY A 148 -18.55 16.76 21.09
CA GLY A 148 -18.75 18.17 20.77
C GLY A 148 -20.21 18.61 20.88
N PHE A 149 -21.16 17.79 20.40
CA PHE A 149 -22.59 18.05 20.54
C PHE A 149 -23.03 18.03 22.01
N LYS A 150 -22.53 17.10 22.82
CA LYS A 150 -22.79 17.07 24.28
C LYS A 150 -22.23 18.28 25.00
N LEU A 151 -21.03 18.76 24.63
CA LEU A 151 -20.45 19.97 25.18
C LEU A 151 -21.29 21.21 24.83
N ARG A 152 -21.76 21.32 23.59
CA ARG A 152 -22.65 22.41 23.16
C ARG A 152 -24.00 22.37 23.89
N GLU A 153 -24.55 21.19 24.13
CA GLU A 153 -25.80 21.02 24.86
C GLU A 153 -25.65 21.33 26.36
N TRP A 154 -24.51 20.95 26.95
CA TRP A 154 -24.14 21.30 28.31
C TRP A 154 -23.94 22.81 28.49
N LEU A 155 -23.21 23.46 27.58
CA LEU A 155 -23.05 24.92 27.56
C LEU A 155 -24.39 25.63 27.40
N ARG A 156 -25.29 25.12 26.56
CA ARG A 156 -26.64 25.69 26.40
C ARG A 156 -27.48 25.55 27.68
N LYS A 157 -27.36 24.43 28.41
CA LYS A 157 -28.04 24.25 29.70
C LYS A 157 -27.48 25.19 30.77
N PHE A 158 -26.16 25.39 30.81
CA PHE A 158 -25.54 26.36 31.72
C PHE A 158 -25.97 27.79 31.39
N ALA A 159 -25.87 28.22 30.14
CA ALA A 159 -26.25 29.57 29.71
C ALA A 159 -27.76 29.88 29.87
N ARG A 160 -28.61 28.84 29.98
CA ARG A 160 -30.04 29.00 30.23
C ARG A 160 -30.39 29.02 31.72
N ARG A 161 -29.46 28.62 32.59
CA ARG A 161 -29.61 28.64 34.05
C ARG A 161 -29.31 30.02 34.64
N ASP A 162 -28.57 30.85 33.92
CA ASP A 162 -28.27 32.25 34.30
C ASP A 162 -29.40 33.23 33.87
N LYS A 163 -30.54 32.72 33.39
CA LYS A 163 -31.76 33.48 33.10
C LYS A 163 -32.95 32.94 33.91
N GLU A 164 -32.78 32.83 35.23
CA GLU A 164 -33.91 33.01 36.14
C GLU A 164 -33.84 34.47 36.60
N PRO A 165 -34.73 35.36 36.11
CA PRO A 165 -34.94 36.63 36.78
C PRO A 165 -35.61 36.34 38.13
N ASP A 166 -35.01 36.84 39.20
CA ASP A 166 -35.74 37.18 40.43
C ASP A 166 -37.00 37.94 40.02
N VAL A 167 -38.18 37.35 40.27
CA VAL A 167 -39.44 37.91 40.82
C VAL A 167 -40.57 36.91 40.56
#